data_AF-A0A6V7V713-F1
#
_entry.id   AF-A0A6V7V713-F1
#
_cell.length_a   1.000
_cell.length_b   1.000
_cell.length_c   1.000
_cell.angle_alpha   90.00
_cell.angle_beta   90.00
_cell.angle_gamma   90.00
#
_symmetry.space_group_name_H-M   'P 1'
#
loop_
_entity.id
_entity.type
_entity.pdbx_description
1 polymer ?
#
loop_
_entity_poly.entity_id
_entity_poly.type
_entity_poly.pdbx_seq_one_letter_code
_entity_poly.pdbx_strand_id
1 'polypeptide(L)'
;MTEVNYKSPSSPTFFPNKNSFFNTFTFFLSYLSIMRIYNFNNPKNNKIPSITRLLGLFLMLLHTVLPSTANLIFHQIEIGSDCMKAMCLADSGCIQKGCSRDVFDRLGCGYFRMNIWQFKQCYEPGRQIGEDSESAWIRCSEDYECASKCIVQVASRFRLKCYGKSDCETIARLHDGGANGCRTGDTLPYWVTVKSFCPDC
;
A
#
# COMPACT_ATOMS: atom_id res chain seq x y z
N MET A 1 -0.99 -40.33 -8.20
CA MET A 1 -0.46 -39.73 -6.95
C MET A 1 -1.16 -38.39 -6.78
N THR A 2 -2.39 -38.46 -6.26
CA THR A 2 -2.83 -37.96 -4.94
C THR A 2 -3.08 -36.46 -4.95
N GLU A 3 -4.31 -36.11 -5.34
CA GLU A 3 -4.96 -34.82 -5.11
C GLU A 3 -5.05 -34.58 -3.59
N VAL A 4 -4.48 -33.48 -3.11
CA VAL A 4 -4.61 -33.07 -1.71
C VAL A 4 -5.64 -31.95 -1.64
N ASN A 5 -6.82 -32.31 -1.16
CA ASN A 5 -7.96 -31.44 -0.94
C ASN A 5 -7.74 -30.67 0.38
N TYR A 6 -7.31 -29.40 0.31
CA TYR A 6 -7.07 -28.58 1.50
C TYR A 6 -8.25 -27.66 1.79
N LYS A 7 -8.87 -27.88 2.95
CA LYS A 7 -10.04 -27.14 3.44
C LYS A 7 -9.58 -25.76 3.96
N SER A 8 -9.94 -24.71 3.23
CA SER A 8 -9.66 -23.30 3.57
C SER A 8 -10.27 -22.89 4.91
N PRO A 9 -9.54 -22.17 5.79
CA PRO A 9 -10.15 -21.41 6.87
C PRO A 9 -10.88 -20.19 6.28
N SER A 10 -12.14 -20.04 6.67
CA SER A 10 -13.00 -18.89 6.34
C SER A 10 -12.32 -17.58 6.74
N SER A 11 -11.94 -16.77 5.74
CA SER A 11 -11.54 -15.38 5.94
C SER A 11 -12.75 -14.51 6.29
N PRO A 12 -12.67 -13.58 7.25
CA PRO A 12 -13.71 -12.58 7.43
C PRO A 12 -13.78 -11.67 6.19
N THR A 13 -14.97 -11.58 5.61
CA THR A 13 -15.31 -10.69 4.50
C THR A 13 -15.24 -9.24 4.97
N PHE A 14 -14.13 -8.56 4.70
CA PHE A 14 -14.04 -7.11 4.83
C PHE A 14 -14.17 -6.47 3.46
N PHE A 15 -15.36 -5.96 3.16
CA PHE A 15 -15.63 -5.16 1.97
C PHE A 15 -14.84 -3.84 2.06
N PRO A 16 -14.03 -3.47 1.06
CA PRO A 16 -13.58 -2.09 0.95
C PRO A 16 -14.79 -1.21 0.63
N ASN A 17 -15.03 -0.26 1.53
CA ASN A 17 -16.08 0.74 1.46
C ASN A 17 -15.96 1.57 0.17
N LYS A 18 -16.91 1.42 -0.74
CA LYS A 18 -17.04 2.20 -1.98
C LYS A 18 -17.59 3.62 -1.71
N ASN A 19 -17.03 4.38 -0.78
CA ASN A 19 -17.50 5.75 -0.47
C ASN A 19 -16.43 6.83 -0.68
N SER A 20 -15.68 6.76 -1.78
CA SER A 20 -14.77 7.85 -2.19
C SER A 20 -15.15 8.51 -3.53
N PHE A 21 -16.34 8.23 -4.09
CA PHE A 21 -16.77 8.85 -5.35
C PHE A 21 -17.96 9.82 -5.21
N PHE A 22 -18.52 9.99 -4.00
CA PHE A 22 -19.80 10.70 -3.83
C PHE A 22 -19.73 12.09 -3.21
N ASN A 23 -18.58 12.56 -2.71
CA ASN A 23 -18.53 13.81 -1.93
C ASN A 23 -18.21 15.09 -2.72
N THR A 24 -17.72 14.99 -3.96
CA THR A 24 -17.47 16.18 -4.79
C THR A 24 -18.72 16.65 -5.54
N PHE A 25 -19.71 15.77 -5.71
CA PHE A 25 -20.93 16.08 -6.50
C PHE A 25 -22.01 16.79 -5.67
N THR A 26 -22.06 16.56 -4.35
CA THR A 26 -23.06 17.14 -3.44
C THR A 26 -22.83 18.64 -3.16
N PHE A 27 -21.58 19.10 -3.14
CA PHE A 27 -21.27 20.53 -2.94
C PHE A 27 -21.61 21.41 -4.15
N PHE A 28 -21.51 20.89 -5.38
CA PHE A 28 -21.89 21.64 -6.58
C PHE A 28 -23.41 21.88 -6.67
N LEU A 29 -24.22 20.89 -6.23
CA LEU A 29 -25.68 20.98 -6.27
C LEU A 29 -26.24 21.94 -5.21
N SER A 30 -25.61 22.07 -4.05
CA SER A 30 -26.04 23.03 -3.02
C SER A 30 -25.78 24.49 -3.45
N TYR A 31 -24.64 24.76 -4.09
CA TYR A 31 -24.30 26.10 -4.59
C TYR A 31 -25.21 26.58 -5.73
N LEU A 32 -25.51 25.68 -6.68
CA LEU A 32 -26.48 25.96 -7.76
C LEU A 32 -27.90 26.23 -7.22
N SER A 33 -28.27 25.56 -6.12
CA SER A 33 -29.57 25.77 -5.47
C SER A 33 -29.65 27.14 -4.77
N ILE A 34 -28.58 27.58 -4.11
CA ILE A 34 -28.51 28.91 -3.46
C ILE A 34 -28.57 30.03 -4.52
N MET A 35 -27.86 29.87 -5.64
CA MET A 35 -27.90 30.85 -6.75
C MET A 35 -29.26 30.92 -7.46
N ARG A 36 -30.03 29.82 -7.51
CA ARG A 36 -31.41 29.84 -8.00
C ARG A 36 -32.35 30.56 -7.04
N ILE A 37 -32.23 30.33 -5.73
CA ILE A 37 -33.08 30.99 -4.72
C ILE A 37 -32.85 32.51 -4.71
N TYR A 38 -31.60 32.96 -4.87
CA TYR A 38 -31.28 34.38 -4.89
C TYR A 38 -31.88 35.11 -6.12
N ASN A 39 -31.99 34.44 -7.27
CA ASN A 39 -32.60 35.02 -8.48
C ASN A 39 -34.14 35.02 -8.44
N PHE A 40 -34.78 34.13 -7.67
CA PHE A 40 -36.23 33.99 -7.68
C PHE A 40 -36.96 35.02 -6.79
N ASN A 41 -36.31 35.52 -5.74
CA ASN A 41 -36.95 36.38 -4.74
C ASN A 41 -36.89 37.90 -5.03
N ASN A 42 -36.35 38.36 -6.16
CA ASN A 42 -36.31 39.80 -6.46
C ASN A 42 -36.32 40.14 -7.97
N PRO A 43 -37.49 40.14 -8.64
CA PRO A 43 -37.59 40.35 -10.09
C PRO A 43 -37.39 41.80 -10.57
N LYS A 44 -36.94 42.74 -9.71
CA LYS A 44 -36.79 44.17 -10.07
C LYS A 44 -35.38 44.76 -9.96
N ASN A 45 -34.34 43.94 -9.74
CA ASN A 45 -32.96 44.43 -9.67
C ASN A 45 -32.08 43.88 -10.80
N ASN A 46 -32.27 44.39 -12.02
CA ASN A 46 -31.42 44.11 -13.19
C ASN A 46 -30.07 44.86 -13.17
N LYS A 47 -29.49 45.10 -12.00
CA LYS A 47 -28.10 45.53 -11.86
C LYS A 47 -27.47 44.77 -10.69
N ILE A 48 -27.05 43.55 -10.98
CA ILE A 48 -26.11 42.83 -10.11
C ILE A 48 -24.80 43.64 -10.16
N PRO A 49 -24.36 44.29 -9.06
CA PRO A 49 -23.12 45.05 -9.09
C PRO A 49 -21.96 44.10 -9.40
N SER A 50 -21.09 44.49 -10.33
CA SER A 50 -19.89 43.74 -10.75
C SER A 50 -19.08 43.19 -9.57
N ILE A 51 -19.12 43.89 -8.44
CA ILE A 51 -18.48 43.56 -7.16
C ILE A 51 -18.95 42.23 -6.56
N THR A 52 -20.24 41.85 -6.63
CA THR A 52 -20.71 40.57 -6.07
C THR A 52 -20.31 39.37 -6.93
N ARG A 53 -20.14 39.54 -8.25
CA ARG A 53 -19.56 38.52 -9.12
C ARG A 53 -18.06 38.34 -8.88
N LEU A 54 -17.34 39.44 -8.66
CA LEU A 54 -15.92 39.42 -8.31
C LEU A 54 -15.66 38.78 -6.94
N LEU A 55 -16.46 39.10 -5.91
CA LEU A 55 -16.36 38.46 -4.60
C LEU A 55 -16.66 36.95 -4.64
N GLY A 56 -17.65 36.54 -5.44
CA GLY A 56 -17.98 35.12 -5.64
C GLY A 56 -16.85 34.34 -6.33
N LEU A 57 -16.25 34.92 -7.38
CA LEU A 57 -15.08 34.33 -8.05
C LEU A 57 -13.85 34.28 -7.13
N PHE A 58 -13.64 35.30 -6.29
CA PHE A 58 -12.53 35.36 -5.35
C PHE A 58 -12.67 34.31 -4.23
N LEU A 59 -13.89 34.09 -3.71
CA LEU A 59 -14.17 33.05 -2.71
C LEU A 59 -14.06 31.62 -3.30
N MET A 60 -14.48 31.43 -4.54
CA MET A 60 -14.28 30.15 -5.27
C MET A 60 -12.79 29.86 -5.50
N LEU A 61 -12.00 30.88 -5.88
CA LEU A 61 -10.55 30.74 -6.02
C LEU A 61 -9.86 30.46 -4.68
N LEU A 62 -10.32 31.07 -3.58
CA LEU A 62 -9.76 30.85 -2.24
C LEU A 62 -10.00 29.42 -1.73
N HIS A 63 -11.07 28.74 -2.18
CA HIS A 63 -11.33 27.32 -1.86
C HIS A 63 -10.60 26.33 -2.78
N THR A 64 -10.21 26.74 -4.00
CA THR A 64 -9.36 25.91 -4.88
C THR A 64 -7.88 25.92 -4.49
N VAL A 65 -7.46 26.84 -3.61
CA VAL A 65 -6.04 27.03 -3.23
C VAL A 65 -5.74 26.49 -1.81
N LEU A 66 -6.73 25.92 -1.11
CA LEU A 66 -6.47 25.08 0.05
C LEU A 66 -6.31 23.64 -0.42
N PRO A 67 -5.09 23.13 -0.67
CA PRO A 67 -4.91 21.71 -0.81
C PRO A 67 -5.44 21.09 0.49
N SER A 68 -6.42 20.20 0.39
CA SER A 68 -6.79 19.31 1.49
C SER A 68 -5.59 18.42 1.78
N THR A 69 -4.58 18.94 2.46
CA THR A 69 -3.56 18.14 3.13
C THR A 69 -4.15 17.62 4.43
N ALA A 70 -5.30 16.95 4.34
CA ALA A 70 -5.56 15.83 5.23
C ALA A 70 -4.62 14.71 4.76
N ASN A 71 -3.32 14.92 5.00
CA ASN A 71 -2.35 13.85 5.04
C ASN A 71 -2.82 12.96 6.18
N LEU A 72 -3.69 11.98 5.88
CA LEU A 72 -3.64 10.75 6.65
C LEU A 72 -2.17 10.36 6.61
N ILE A 73 -1.51 10.40 7.76
CA ILE A 73 -0.12 9.98 7.93
C ILE A 73 -0.10 8.46 7.70
N PHE A 74 -0.31 8.07 6.45
CA PHE A 74 0.15 6.79 5.98
C PHE A 74 1.64 7.00 5.84
N HIS A 75 2.35 6.71 6.93
CA HIS A 75 3.80 6.69 6.95
C HIS A 75 4.23 5.58 6.00
N GLN A 76 4.33 5.93 4.72
CA GLN A 76 5.01 5.11 3.73
C GLN A 76 6.44 5.02 4.23
N ILE A 77 6.92 3.80 4.43
CA ILE A 77 8.30 3.58 4.83
C ILE A 77 9.13 4.00 3.62
N GLU A 78 9.85 5.11 3.72
CA GLU A 78 10.76 5.57 2.67
C GLU A 78 12.04 4.76 2.79
N ILE A 79 12.17 3.74 1.95
CA ILE A 79 13.21 2.73 2.08
C ILE A 79 14.37 3.09 1.17
N GLY A 80 15.55 3.24 1.76
CA GLY A 80 16.80 3.34 1.00
C GLY A 80 17.02 2.05 0.20
N SER A 81 17.54 2.20 -1.02
CA SER A 81 17.96 1.09 -1.90
C SER A 81 18.82 0.04 -1.18
N ASP A 82 19.56 0.46 -0.16
CA ASP A 82 20.54 -0.36 0.55
C ASP A 82 19.88 -1.45 1.41
N CYS A 83 18.76 -1.15 2.07
CA CYS A 83 18.04 -2.15 2.86
C CYS A 83 17.46 -3.25 1.94
N MET A 84 16.77 -2.86 0.86
CA MET A 84 16.22 -3.82 -0.09
C MET A 84 17.33 -4.63 -0.77
N LYS A 85 18.47 -4.00 -1.09
CA LYS A 85 19.64 -4.71 -1.63
C LYS A 85 20.20 -5.71 -0.62
N ALA A 86 20.30 -5.35 0.66
CA ALA A 86 20.77 -6.25 1.72
C ALA A 86 19.85 -7.47 1.92
N MET A 87 18.53 -7.25 1.94
CA MET A 87 17.54 -8.35 1.98
C MET A 87 17.65 -9.27 0.77
N CYS A 88 17.75 -8.69 -0.43
CA CYS A 88 17.93 -9.43 -1.68
C CYS A 88 19.20 -10.30 -1.67
N LEU A 89 20.31 -9.76 -1.15
CA LEU A 89 21.57 -10.50 -0.95
C LEU A 89 21.39 -11.67 0.04
N ALA A 90 20.69 -11.45 1.16
CA ALA A 90 20.43 -12.49 2.15
C ALA A 90 19.55 -13.63 1.58
N ASP A 91 18.54 -13.30 0.79
CA ASP A 91 17.54 -14.26 0.30
C ASP A 91 18.02 -15.09 -0.90
N SER A 92 18.71 -14.45 -1.84
CA SER A 92 19.06 -15.06 -3.11
C SER A 92 20.51 -14.84 -3.55
N GLY A 93 21.31 -14.02 -2.85
CA GLY A 93 22.54 -13.45 -3.40
C GLY A 93 22.24 -12.34 -4.42
N CYS A 94 21.05 -11.77 -4.32
CA CYS A 94 20.46 -10.80 -5.22
C CYS A 94 20.48 -11.17 -6.70
N ILE A 95 20.04 -12.38 -6.98
CA ILE A 95 19.83 -12.92 -8.33
C ILE A 95 18.46 -13.57 -8.42
N GLN A 96 17.85 -13.55 -9.60
CA GLN A 96 16.59 -14.26 -9.82
C GLN A 96 16.83 -15.76 -9.62
N LYS A 97 16.32 -16.30 -8.51
CA LYS A 97 16.19 -17.74 -8.29
C LYS A 97 14.74 -18.08 -8.50
N GLY A 98 14.44 -19.11 -9.30
CA GLY A 98 13.08 -19.64 -9.38
C GLY A 98 12.56 -20.10 -8.02
N CYS A 99 11.45 -20.82 -8.00
CA CYS A 99 10.87 -21.28 -6.75
C CYS A 99 11.65 -22.45 -6.13
N SER A 100 11.95 -22.37 -4.84
CA SER A 100 12.45 -23.53 -4.09
C SER A 100 11.96 -23.49 -2.65
N ARG A 101 12.03 -24.64 -1.98
CA ARG A 101 11.72 -24.76 -0.56
C ARG A 101 12.96 -24.46 0.28
N ASP A 102 12.75 -23.88 1.45
CA ASP A 102 13.78 -23.73 2.47
C ASP A 102 13.87 -24.98 3.38
N VAL A 103 14.73 -24.91 4.40
CA VAL A 103 14.94 -25.99 5.38
C VAL A 103 13.70 -26.29 6.24
N PHE A 104 12.70 -25.41 6.23
CA PHE A 104 11.42 -25.54 6.94
C PHE A 104 10.27 -25.90 5.98
N ASP A 105 10.59 -26.37 4.76
CA ASP A 105 9.63 -26.73 3.71
C ASP A 105 8.76 -25.55 3.20
N ARG A 106 9.14 -24.30 3.50
CA ARG A 106 8.44 -23.10 3.05
C ARG A 106 8.83 -22.79 1.60
N LEU A 107 7.85 -22.70 0.71
CA LEU A 107 8.06 -22.37 -0.70
C LEU A 107 8.22 -20.86 -0.88
N GLY A 108 9.33 -20.43 -1.46
CA GLY A 108 9.62 -19.04 -1.80
C GLY A 108 10.24 -18.89 -3.19
N CYS A 109 9.94 -17.78 -3.87
CA CYS A 109 10.38 -17.54 -5.26
C CYS A 109 11.14 -16.21 -5.40
N GLY A 110 11.96 -16.14 -6.45
CA GLY A 110 12.53 -14.89 -6.95
C GLY A 110 13.64 -14.29 -6.11
N TYR A 111 13.84 -12.98 -6.28
CA TYR A 111 14.93 -12.21 -5.66
C TYR A 111 14.91 -12.26 -4.13
N PHE A 112 13.71 -12.31 -3.54
CA PHE A 112 13.51 -12.20 -2.10
C PHE A 112 12.95 -13.47 -1.47
N ARG A 113 12.96 -14.61 -2.20
CA ARG A 113 12.29 -15.85 -1.76
C ARG A 113 10.87 -15.60 -1.22
N MET A 114 10.15 -14.66 -1.85
CA MET A 114 8.83 -14.23 -1.41
C MET A 114 7.85 -15.39 -1.51
N ASN A 115 7.03 -15.60 -0.48
CA ASN A 115 5.99 -16.62 -0.51
C ASN A 115 4.64 -16.07 -1.03
N ILE A 116 3.76 -16.96 -1.49
CA ILE A 116 2.46 -16.57 -2.06
C ILE A 116 1.55 -15.82 -1.07
N TRP A 117 1.70 -16.04 0.23
CA TRP A 117 0.90 -15.35 1.25
C TRP A 117 1.29 -13.88 1.36
N GLN A 118 2.58 -13.55 1.27
CA GLN A 118 3.05 -12.17 1.21
C GLN A 118 2.54 -11.47 -0.04
N PHE A 119 2.57 -12.14 -1.20
CA PHE A 119 2.01 -11.60 -2.45
C PHE A 119 0.52 -11.27 -2.32
N LYS A 120 -0.26 -12.16 -1.71
CA LYS A 120 -1.68 -11.89 -1.40
C LYS A 120 -1.86 -10.73 -0.42
N GLN A 121 -0.95 -10.57 0.55
CA GLN A 121 -1.00 -9.50 1.54
C GLN A 121 -0.64 -8.12 0.97
N CYS A 122 0.16 -8.07 -0.10
CA CYS A 122 0.46 -6.85 -0.86
C CYS A 122 -0.54 -6.59 -2.01
N TYR A 123 -1.70 -7.26 -1.99
CA TYR A 123 -2.79 -7.07 -2.95
C TYR A 123 -2.49 -7.54 -4.38
N GLU A 124 -1.63 -8.55 -4.53
CA GLU A 124 -1.38 -9.25 -5.80
C GLU A 124 -1.02 -8.31 -6.97
N PRO A 125 0.02 -7.46 -6.82
CA PRO A 125 0.36 -6.45 -7.82
C PRO A 125 0.64 -7.08 -9.19
N GLY A 126 0.10 -6.47 -10.23
CA GLY A 126 0.28 -6.92 -11.62
C GLY A 126 -0.49 -8.19 -11.99
N ARG A 127 -1.35 -8.73 -11.12
CA ARG A 127 -2.23 -9.85 -11.48
C ARG A 127 -3.31 -9.40 -12.48
N GLN A 128 -3.45 -10.15 -13.57
CA GLN A 128 -4.43 -9.88 -14.61
C GLN A 128 -5.80 -10.48 -14.26
N ILE A 129 -6.87 -9.96 -14.87
CA ILE A 129 -8.22 -10.50 -14.68
C ILE A 129 -8.26 -11.92 -15.26
N GLY A 130 -8.67 -12.89 -14.44
CA GLY A 130 -8.71 -14.31 -14.81
C GLY A 130 -7.38 -15.05 -14.65
N GLU A 131 -6.28 -14.35 -14.35
CA GLU A 131 -5.00 -14.97 -14.02
C GLU A 131 -5.03 -15.52 -12.59
N ASP A 132 -4.50 -16.73 -12.41
CA ASP A 132 -4.35 -17.34 -11.10
C ASP A 132 -3.28 -16.61 -10.26
N SER A 133 -3.47 -16.60 -8.95
CA SER A 133 -2.56 -15.90 -8.04
C SER A 133 -1.14 -16.48 -8.04
N GLU A 134 -0.96 -17.76 -8.40
CA GLU A 134 0.32 -18.44 -8.32
C GLU A 134 1.23 -18.00 -9.48
N SER A 135 0.71 -17.98 -10.70
CA SER A 135 1.38 -17.43 -11.88
C SER A 135 1.76 -15.96 -11.70
N ALA A 136 0.83 -15.14 -11.18
CA ALA A 136 1.09 -13.73 -10.92
C ALA A 136 2.13 -13.52 -9.81
N TRP A 137 2.09 -14.35 -8.76
CA TRP A 137 3.06 -14.34 -7.67
C TRP A 137 4.46 -14.68 -8.16
N ILE A 138 4.62 -15.73 -8.96
CA ILE A 138 5.93 -16.12 -9.51
C ILE A 138 6.47 -14.98 -10.37
N ARG A 139 5.68 -14.45 -11.31
CA ARG A 139 6.08 -13.33 -12.16
C ARG A 139 6.50 -12.10 -11.35
N CYS A 140 5.74 -11.73 -10.33
CA CYS A 140 6.10 -10.59 -9.48
C CYS A 140 7.34 -10.88 -8.62
N SER A 141 7.53 -12.10 -8.13
CA SER A 141 8.68 -12.48 -7.31
C SER A 141 9.99 -12.44 -8.11
N GLU A 142 9.92 -12.83 -9.39
CA GLU A 142 11.03 -12.82 -10.33
C GLU A 142 11.35 -11.43 -10.89
N ASP A 143 10.51 -10.42 -10.61
CA ASP A 143 10.77 -9.03 -10.92
C ASP A 143 11.21 -8.28 -9.66
N TYR A 144 12.43 -7.74 -9.65
CA TYR A 144 13.00 -7.11 -8.46
C TYR A 144 12.14 -5.92 -7.97
N GLU A 145 11.60 -5.12 -8.88
CA GLU A 145 10.85 -3.92 -8.54
C GLU A 145 9.45 -4.27 -7.99
N CYS A 146 8.76 -5.23 -8.61
CA CYS A 146 7.49 -5.75 -8.13
C CYS A 146 7.63 -6.39 -6.75
N ALA A 147 8.61 -7.29 -6.60
CA ALA A 147 8.85 -7.99 -5.35
C ALA A 147 9.24 -7.04 -4.21
N SER A 148 10.15 -6.08 -4.48
CA SER A 148 10.55 -5.08 -3.49
C SER A 148 9.35 -4.26 -3.02
N LYS A 149 8.59 -3.66 -3.93
CA LYS A 149 7.36 -2.90 -3.60
C LYS A 149 6.36 -3.74 -2.81
N CYS A 150 6.18 -5.01 -3.17
CA CYS A 150 5.30 -5.92 -2.44
C CYS A 150 5.75 -6.12 -0.99
N ILE A 151 7.05 -6.37 -0.75
CA ILE A 151 7.62 -6.53 0.59
C ILE A 151 7.43 -5.27 1.43
N VAL A 152 7.70 -4.09 0.86
CA VAL A 152 7.45 -2.80 1.52
C VAL A 152 5.98 -2.65 1.91
N GLN A 153 5.06 -3.01 1.02
CA GLN A 153 3.63 -2.92 1.27
C GLN A 153 3.19 -3.83 2.42
N VAL A 154 3.71 -5.07 2.47
CA VAL A 154 3.46 -5.99 3.60
C VAL A 154 4.03 -5.42 4.90
N ALA A 155 5.25 -4.88 4.87
CA ALA A 155 5.89 -4.30 6.05
C ALA A 155 5.08 -3.11 6.58
N SER A 156 4.66 -2.19 5.69
CA SER A 156 3.83 -1.04 6.05
C SER A 156 2.53 -1.46 6.77
N ARG A 157 1.89 -2.53 6.30
CA ARG A 157 0.66 -3.08 6.90
C ARG A 157 0.86 -3.57 8.34
N PHE A 158 2.03 -4.11 8.67
CA PHE A 158 2.29 -4.74 9.98
C PHE A 158 3.29 -3.97 10.84
N ARG A 159 3.79 -2.81 10.39
CA ARG A 159 4.83 -2.01 11.07
C ARG A 159 4.51 -1.67 12.52
N LEU A 160 3.22 -1.50 12.85
CA LEU A 160 2.76 -1.20 14.23
C LEU A 160 3.01 -2.35 15.21
N LYS A 161 3.50 -3.51 14.75
CA LYS A 161 3.92 -4.62 15.60
C LYS A 161 5.44 -4.64 15.82
N CYS A 162 6.16 -3.63 15.35
CA CYS A 162 7.61 -3.54 15.32
C CYS A 162 8.14 -2.26 16.01
N TYR A 163 7.45 -1.74 17.03
CA TYR A 163 7.89 -0.53 17.73
C TYR A 163 9.34 -0.62 18.23
N GLY A 164 10.07 0.50 18.11
CA GLY A 164 11.45 0.62 18.57
C GLY A 164 12.50 -0.01 17.65
N LYS A 165 12.14 -0.32 16.40
CA LYS A 165 13.04 -0.90 15.38
C LYS A 165 13.32 0.12 14.29
N SER A 166 14.50 0.01 13.65
CA SER A 166 14.75 0.75 12.41
C SER A 166 13.77 0.29 11.33
N ASP A 167 13.59 1.10 10.29
CA ASP A 167 12.74 0.73 9.17
C ASP A 167 13.26 -0.54 8.49
N CYS A 168 14.59 -0.68 8.35
CA CYS A 168 15.16 -1.87 7.76
C CYS A 168 14.97 -3.13 8.63
N GLU A 169 15.19 -3.04 9.95
CA GLU A 169 14.88 -4.16 10.85
C GLU A 169 13.40 -4.52 10.77
N THR A 170 12.51 -3.52 10.71
CA THR A 170 11.06 -3.73 10.60
C THR A 170 10.70 -4.53 9.35
N ILE A 171 11.20 -4.12 8.18
CA ILE A 171 10.89 -4.78 6.91
C ILE A 171 11.50 -6.18 6.88
N ALA A 172 12.77 -6.32 7.23
CA ALA A 172 13.47 -7.60 7.20
C ALA A 172 12.78 -8.64 8.09
N ARG A 173 12.39 -8.24 9.31
CA ARG A 173 11.75 -9.17 10.25
C ARG A 173 10.31 -9.50 9.86
N LEU A 174 9.56 -8.55 9.30
CA LEU A 174 8.21 -8.82 8.79
C LEU A 174 8.23 -9.65 7.51
N HIS A 175 9.31 -9.57 6.72
CA HIS A 175 9.52 -10.43 5.56
C HIS A 175 9.75 -11.89 5.97
N ASP A 176 10.68 -12.14 6.89
CA ASP A 176 11.02 -13.50 7.33
C ASP A 176 9.94 -14.16 8.21
N GLY A 177 9.35 -13.38 9.14
CA GLY A 177 8.39 -13.91 10.12
C GLY A 177 6.93 -13.53 9.88
N GLY A 178 6.62 -12.87 8.76
CA GLY A 178 5.28 -12.40 8.45
C GLY A 178 4.73 -11.40 9.49
N ALA A 179 3.42 -11.38 9.67
CA ALA A 179 2.72 -10.38 10.48
C ALA A 179 3.11 -10.35 11.98
N ASN A 180 3.86 -11.33 12.48
CA ASN A 180 4.35 -11.36 13.87
C ASN A 180 5.88 -11.41 13.95
N GLY A 181 6.61 -11.21 12.85
CA GLY A 181 8.06 -11.40 12.81
C GLY A 181 8.84 -10.57 13.82
N CYS A 182 8.37 -9.37 14.16
CA CYS A 182 9.00 -8.54 15.19
C CYS A 182 8.70 -8.94 16.64
N ARG A 183 7.73 -9.84 16.87
CA ARG A 183 7.28 -10.23 18.21
C ARG A 183 8.03 -11.44 18.78
N THR A 184 8.71 -12.22 17.95
CA THR A 184 9.46 -13.41 18.38
C THR A 184 10.96 -13.22 18.11
N GLY A 185 11.82 -13.96 18.81
CA GLY A 185 13.26 -13.95 18.55
C GLY A 185 13.67 -14.67 17.25
N ASP A 186 12.76 -15.42 16.64
CA ASP A 186 13.06 -16.36 15.55
C ASP A 186 13.60 -15.69 14.28
N THR A 187 13.25 -14.41 14.07
CA THR A 187 13.68 -13.62 12.91
C THR A 187 14.97 -12.83 13.15
N LEU A 188 15.55 -12.89 14.36
CA LEU A 188 16.82 -12.22 14.66
C LEU A 188 17.99 -12.75 13.83
N PRO A 189 18.15 -14.07 13.59
CA PRO A 189 19.22 -14.57 12.73
C PRO A 189 19.15 -14.01 11.29
N TYR A 190 17.93 -13.91 10.74
CA TYR A 190 17.72 -13.29 9.44
C TYR A 190 18.12 -11.80 9.46
N TRP A 191 17.64 -11.04 10.47
CA TRP A 191 18.00 -9.64 10.62
C TRP A 191 19.51 -9.41 10.75
N VAL A 192 20.21 -10.22 11.55
CA VAL A 192 21.68 -10.14 11.70
C VAL A 192 22.37 -10.36 10.35
N THR A 193 21.86 -11.27 9.53
CA THR A 193 22.37 -11.50 8.17
C THR A 193 22.16 -10.27 7.29
N VAL A 194 20.95 -9.70 7.26
CA VAL A 194 20.66 -8.48 6.49
C VAL A 194 21.55 -7.31 6.95
N LYS A 195 21.68 -7.09 8.26
CA LYS A 195 22.52 -6.04 8.83
C LYS A 195 24.00 -6.21 8.49
N SER A 196 24.48 -7.44 8.28
CA SER A 196 25.86 -7.67 7.83
C SER A 196 26.13 -7.13 6.41
N PHE A 197 25.10 -7.04 5.55
CA PHE A 197 25.21 -6.45 4.22
C PHE A 197 24.93 -4.94 4.19
N CYS A 198 24.28 -4.40 5.23
CA CYS A 198 24.05 -2.97 5.41
C CYS A 198 24.26 -2.58 6.88
N PRO A 199 25.50 -2.26 7.30
CA PRO A 199 25.80 -1.92 8.69
C PRO A 199 25.13 -0.64 9.18
N ASP A 200 24.83 0.29 8.26
CA ASP A 200 24.17 1.58 8.52
C ASP A 200 22.64 1.48 8.43
N CYS A 201 22.11 0.26 8.24
CA CYS A 201 20.72 -0.12 8.46
C CYS A 201 20.49 -0.60 9.93
#